data_AF-A0A3C1FKE4-F1
#
_entry.id   AF-A0A3C1FKE4-F1
#
_cell.length_a   1.000
_cell.length_b   1.000
_cell.length_c   1.000
_cell.angle_alpha   90.00
_cell.angle_beta   90.00
_cell.angle_gamma   90.00
#
_symmetry.space_group_name_H-M   'P 1'
#
loop_
_entity.id
_entity.type
_entity.pdbx_description
1 polymer ?
#
loop_
_entity_poly.entity_id
_entity_poly.type
_entity_poly.pdbx_seq_one_letter_code
_entity_poly.pdbx_strand_id
1 'polypeptide(L)'
;MARALPEPIQLLQSIYADKGRMTSERVKESTATAGEQAAGTPAKTRPSRAQRAYLRRGLDQPGGKLPLFDRQGQEISPQTVRACIARGWAEPWFSNPLKPDWLVCK
;
A
#
# COMPACT_ATOMS: atom_id res chain seq x y z
N MET A 1 35.90 21.87 4.31
CA MET A 1 35.03 22.68 3.43
C MET A 1 34.09 21.73 2.70
N ALA A 2 32.93 21.41 3.28
CA ALA A 2 31.97 20.49 2.67
C ALA A 2 31.32 21.20 1.45
N ARG A 3 31.44 20.60 0.26
CA ARG A 3 30.77 21.10 -0.95
C ARG A 3 29.27 20.95 -0.77
N ALA A 4 28.54 22.06 -0.92
CA ALA A 4 27.09 22.05 -0.99
C ALA A 4 26.63 21.14 -2.16
N LEU A 5 25.63 20.31 -1.89
CA LEU A 5 25.01 19.44 -2.90
C LEU A 5 24.18 20.29 -3.88
N PRO A 6 24.08 19.89 -5.16
CA PRO A 6 23.33 20.66 -6.16
C PRO A 6 21.85 20.80 -5.79
N GLU A 7 21.31 22.00 -5.99
CA GLU A 7 19.94 22.47 -5.69
C GLU A 7 18.78 21.49 -5.97
N PRO A 8 18.75 20.63 -7.01
CA PRO A 8 17.65 19.67 -7.18
C PRO A 8 17.50 18.65 -6.04
N ILE A 9 18.56 18.37 -5.28
CA ILE A 9 18.49 17.41 -4.15
C ILE A 9 17.88 18.07 -2.89
N GLN A 10 18.06 19.38 -2.72
CA GLN A 10 17.49 20.14 -1.60
C GLN A 10 15.95 20.17 -1.67
N LEU A 11 15.37 20.22 -2.88
CA LEU A 11 13.92 20.21 -3.07
C LEU A 11 13.29 18.87 -2.67
N LEU A 12 14.00 17.75 -2.87
CA LEU A 12 13.50 16.45 -2.41
C LEU A 12 13.54 16.37 -0.87
N GLN A 13 14.60 16.88 -0.24
CA GLN A 13 14.71 16.87 1.22
C GLN A 13 13.67 17.79 1.90
N SER A 14 13.33 18.94 1.31
CA SER A 14 12.29 19.82 1.84
C SER A 14 10.88 19.22 1.74
N ILE A 15 10.57 18.54 0.63
CA ILE A 15 9.32 17.78 0.46
C ILE A 15 9.20 16.67 1.52
N TYR A 16 10.31 16.05 1.92
CA TYR A 16 10.32 15.04 2.99
C TYR A 16 10.36 15.63 4.41
N ALA A 17 10.81 16.88 4.60
CA ALA A 17 10.94 17.54 5.90
C ALA A 17 9.69 18.30 6.37
N ASP A 18 8.80 18.71 5.45
CA ASP A 18 7.54 19.41 5.77
C ASP A 18 6.45 18.49 6.37
N LYS A 19 6.76 17.19 6.56
CA LYS A 19 5.89 16.17 7.17
C LYS A 19 5.69 16.32 8.68
N GLY A 20 5.68 17.56 9.18
CA GLY A 20 5.80 17.85 10.61
C GLY A 20 5.10 19.10 11.12
N ARG A 21 4.02 19.59 10.50
CA ARG A 21 3.12 20.55 11.16
C ARG A 21 1.74 20.66 10.48
N MET A 22 0.73 21.01 11.26
CA MET A 22 -0.68 21.34 10.95
C MET A 22 -1.65 20.16 11.01
N THR A 23 -2.16 19.88 12.22
CA THR A 23 -3.32 20.50 12.91
C THR A 23 -4.65 20.13 12.28
N SER A 24 -5.43 19.45 13.11
CA SER A 24 -6.84 19.11 12.98
C SER A 24 -7.68 20.21 12.38
N GLU A 25 -8.53 19.87 11.41
CA GLU A 25 -9.89 20.38 11.34
C GLU A 25 -10.76 19.49 10.45
N ARG A 26 -12.05 19.53 10.75
CA ARG A 26 -13.01 18.42 10.73
C ARG A 26 -14.10 18.73 9.69
N VAL A 27 -14.36 17.76 8.79
CA VAL A 27 -15.67 17.34 8.21
C VAL A 27 -16.36 18.40 7.31
N LYS A 28 -16.82 18.05 6.10
CA LYS A 28 -18.16 17.46 5.84
C LYS A 28 -18.28 16.84 4.43
N GLU A 29 -18.52 15.54 4.45
CA GLU A 29 -19.51 14.73 3.71
C GLU A 29 -20.20 15.30 2.44
N SER A 30 -20.24 14.47 1.38
CA SER A 30 -21.41 14.09 0.56
C SER A 30 -20.98 13.81 -0.89
N THR A 31 -21.41 12.81 -1.66
CA THR A 31 -22.26 11.61 -1.54
C THR A 31 -22.12 10.91 -2.90
N ALA A 32 -21.93 9.59 -2.96
CA ALA A 32 -22.58 8.67 -3.92
C ALA A 32 -21.81 7.33 -4.09
N THR A 33 -22.31 6.31 -3.38
CA THR A 33 -22.72 5.00 -3.90
C THR A 33 -21.70 4.10 -4.61
N ALA A 34 -21.17 3.09 -3.90
CA ALA A 34 -21.51 1.66 -4.09
C ALA A 34 -20.42 0.76 -3.48
N GLY A 35 -20.79 -0.04 -2.46
CA GLY A 35 -19.97 -1.16 -1.98
C GLY A 35 -19.94 -1.37 -0.47
N GLU A 36 -21.08 -1.27 0.21
CA GLU A 36 -21.24 -1.69 1.61
C GLU A 36 -21.10 -3.23 1.69
N GLN A 37 -20.03 -3.74 2.30
CA GLN A 37 -19.98 -5.13 2.79
C GLN A 37 -19.98 -5.11 4.32
N ALA A 38 -21.14 -5.48 4.84
CA ALA A 38 -21.49 -5.56 6.25
C ALA A 38 -20.48 -6.37 7.07
N ALA A 39 -20.15 -5.82 8.25
CA ALA A 39 -19.37 -6.45 9.29
C ALA A 39 -20.13 -7.65 9.90
N GLY A 40 -20.03 -8.81 9.24
CA GLY A 40 -20.17 -10.11 9.90
C GLY A 40 -18.81 -10.54 10.43
N THR A 41 -18.75 -11.12 11.63
CA THR A 41 -17.53 -11.72 12.18
C THR A 41 -16.86 -12.57 11.09
N PRO A 42 -15.61 -12.27 10.67
CA PRO A 42 -15.02 -12.92 9.51
C PRO A 42 -14.78 -14.38 9.86
N ALA A 43 -15.58 -15.28 9.29
CA ALA A 43 -15.22 -16.68 9.21
C ALA A 43 -13.79 -16.74 8.63
N LYS A 44 -12.88 -17.48 9.28
CA LYS A 44 -11.46 -17.58 8.90
C LYS A 44 -11.36 -18.11 7.46
N THR A 45 -11.41 -17.21 6.49
CA THR A 45 -11.52 -17.59 5.10
C THR A 45 -10.15 -18.07 4.65
N ARG A 46 -10.05 -19.24 4.06
CA ARG A 46 -8.76 -19.72 3.54
C ARG A 46 -8.40 -18.96 2.26
N PRO A 47 -7.13 -18.57 2.07
CA PRO A 47 -6.68 -17.97 0.82
C PRO A 47 -6.81 -18.95 -0.35
N SER A 48 -7.20 -18.43 -1.51
CA SER A 48 -7.16 -19.15 -2.79
C SER A 48 -5.73 -19.57 -3.13
N ARG A 49 -5.56 -20.44 -4.14
CA ARG A 49 -4.23 -20.85 -4.59
C ARG A 49 -3.39 -19.66 -5.07
N ALA A 50 -3.99 -18.73 -5.82
CA ALA A 50 -3.32 -17.53 -6.30
C ALA A 50 -2.94 -16.58 -5.16
N GLN A 51 -3.85 -16.32 -4.23
CA GLN A 51 -3.59 -15.48 -3.05
C GLN A 51 -2.48 -16.07 -2.18
N ARG A 52 -2.50 -17.39 -1.96
CA ARG A 52 -1.46 -18.07 -1.18
C ARG A 52 -0.10 -18.04 -1.88
N ALA A 53 -0.07 -18.25 -3.20
CA ALA A 53 1.15 -18.15 -3.98
C ALA A 53 1.74 -16.73 -3.89
N TYR A 54 0.89 -15.71 -3.98
CA TYR A 54 1.26 -14.31 -3.81
C TYR A 54 1.83 -14.02 -2.42
N LEU A 55 1.10 -14.33 -1.35
CA LEU A 55 1.53 -14.07 0.04
C LEU A 55 2.84 -14.78 0.39
N ARG A 56 3.04 -16.01 -0.09
CA ARG A 56 4.30 -16.75 0.10
C ARG A 56 5.51 -16.03 -0.48
N ARG A 57 5.34 -15.18 -1.51
CA ARG A 57 6.46 -14.44 -2.09
C ARG A 57 7.03 -13.39 -1.14
N GLY A 58 6.23 -12.83 -0.23
CA GLY A 58 6.69 -11.86 0.75
C GLY A 58 7.55 -12.48 1.86
N LEU A 59 7.34 -13.76 2.17
CA LEU A 59 8.02 -14.45 3.28
C LEU A 59 9.55 -14.49 3.13
N ASP A 60 10.03 -14.62 1.89
CA ASP A 60 11.46 -14.69 1.58
C ASP A 60 12.06 -13.32 1.23
N GLN A 61 11.30 -12.23 1.35
CA GLN A 61 11.74 -10.89 0.98
C GLN A 61 12.11 -10.07 2.22
N PRO A 62 13.17 -9.25 2.15
CA PRO A 62 13.51 -8.36 3.26
C PRO A 62 12.34 -7.42 3.56
N GLY A 63 11.92 -7.40 4.83
CA GLY A 63 10.80 -6.59 5.29
C GLY A 63 9.42 -7.07 4.83
N GLY A 64 9.29 -8.29 4.32
CA GLY A 64 7.99 -8.87 3.92
C GLY A 64 7.44 -8.36 2.59
N LYS A 65 8.20 -7.55 1.85
CA LYS A 65 7.70 -6.85 0.67
C LYS A 65 7.11 -7.81 -0.37
N LEU A 66 5.87 -7.57 -0.75
CA LEU A 66 5.17 -8.35 -1.76
C LEU A 66 5.49 -7.81 -3.16
N PRO A 67 6.05 -8.64 -4.06
CA PRO A 67 6.36 -8.23 -5.42
C PRO A 67 5.08 -8.06 -6.25
N LEU A 68 5.10 -7.15 -7.23
CA LEU A 68 3.99 -6.97 -8.19
C LEU A 68 4.04 -7.98 -9.35
N PHE A 69 5.16 -8.69 -9.49
CA PHE A 69 5.37 -9.69 -10.53
C PHE A 69 5.65 -11.06 -9.93
N ASP A 70 5.20 -12.09 -10.63
CA ASP A 70 5.49 -13.48 -10.28
C ASP A 70 6.92 -13.90 -10.69
N ARG A 71 7.24 -15.19 -10.55
CA ARG A 71 8.58 -15.71 -10.87
C ARG A 71 8.85 -15.77 -12.38
N GLN A 72 7.80 -15.75 -13.19
CA GLN A 72 7.86 -15.75 -14.64
C GLN A 72 7.83 -14.32 -15.21
N GLY A 73 7.77 -13.30 -14.35
CA GLY A 73 7.67 -11.90 -14.74
C GLY A 73 6.25 -11.48 -15.13
N GLN A 74 5.23 -12.30 -14.89
CA GLN A 74 3.83 -11.92 -15.12
C GLN A 74 3.33 -11.02 -13.99
N GLU A 75 2.51 -10.04 -14.34
CA GLU A 75 1.89 -9.15 -13.36
C GLU A 75 0.89 -9.92 -12.48
N ILE A 76 0.97 -9.68 -11.18
CA ILE A 76 -0.02 -10.19 -10.22
C ILE A 76 -1.27 -9.34 -10.35
N SER A 77 -2.41 -10.00 -10.54
CA SER A 77 -3.71 -9.33 -10.67
C SER A 77 -3.95 -8.32 -9.53
N PRO A 78 -4.27 -7.05 -9.85
CA PRO A 78 -4.64 -6.03 -8.88
C PRO A 78 -5.74 -6.46 -7.91
N GLN A 79 -6.70 -7.25 -8.39
CA GLN A 79 -7.80 -7.77 -7.58
C GLN A 79 -7.29 -8.74 -6.50
N THR A 80 -6.26 -9.53 -6.81
CA THR A 80 -5.63 -10.44 -5.83
C THR A 80 -4.98 -9.63 -4.71
N VAL A 81 -4.25 -8.56 -5.07
CA VAL A 81 -3.60 -7.69 -4.08
C VAL A 81 -4.64 -7.00 -3.20
N ARG A 82 -5.65 -6.35 -3.79
CA ARG A 82 -6.73 -5.68 -3.04
C ARG A 82 -7.50 -6.65 -2.15
N ALA A 83 -7.77 -7.87 -2.61
CA ALA A 83 -8.43 -8.89 -1.79
C ALA A 83 -7.58 -9.35 -0.60
N CYS A 84 -6.26 -9.45 -0.74
CA CYS A 84 -5.37 -9.75 0.38
C CYS A 84 -5.34 -8.61 1.41
N ILE A 85 -5.33 -7.34 0.95
CA ILE A 85 -5.41 -6.16 1.82
C ILE A 85 -6.74 -6.12 2.58
N ALA A 86 -7.86 -6.28 1.87
CA ALA A 86 -9.19 -6.24 2.46
C ALA A 86 -9.42 -7.33 3.53
N ARG A 87 -8.67 -8.43 3.45
CA ARG A 87 -8.71 -9.55 4.41
C ARG A 87 -7.69 -9.42 5.54
N GLY A 88 -6.88 -8.36 5.53
CA GLY A 88 -5.81 -8.14 6.52
C GLY A 88 -4.65 -9.13 6.40
N TRP A 89 -4.43 -9.73 5.22
CA TRP A 89 -3.29 -10.63 4.99
C TRP A 89 -2.06 -9.92 4.45
N ALA A 90 -2.26 -8.72 3.91
CA ALA A 90 -1.23 -7.83 3.43
C ALA A 90 -1.60 -6.40 3.84
N GLU A 91 -0.62 -5.54 4.03
CA GLU A 91 -0.83 -4.12 4.30
C GLU A 91 -0.11 -3.27 3.25
N PRO A 92 -0.68 -2.12 2.84
CA PRO A 92 0.02 -1.18 1.99
C PRO A 92 1.34 -0.75 2.64
N TRP A 93 2.42 -0.73 1.87
CA TRP A 93 3.74 -0.37 2.39
C TRP A 93 3.79 1.09 2.87
N PHE A 94 3.16 1.98 2.12
CA PHE A 94 2.97 3.38 2.47
C PHE A 94 1.68 3.88 1.83
N SER A 95 0.79 4.48 2.62
CA SER A 95 -0.37 5.20 2.09
C SER A 95 0.12 6.48 1.41
N ASN A 96 0.34 6.41 0.09
CA ASN A 96 0.75 7.57 -0.70
C ASN A 96 -0.48 8.41 -1.06
N PRO A 97 -0.65 9.62 -0.50
CA PRO A 97 -1.80 10.48 -0.81
C PRO A 97 -1.83 10.92 -2.28
N LEU A 98 -0.68 10.90 -2.98
CA LEU A 98 -0.59 11.22 -4.41
C LEU A 98 -0.93 10.02 -5.31
N LYS A 99 -0.87 8.80 -4.77
CA LYS A 99 -1.18 7.57 -5.51
C LYS A 99 -1.98 6.62 -4.62
N PRO A 100 -3.29 6.90 -4.42
CA PRO A 100 -4.14 6.09 -3.56
C PRO A 100 -4.31 4.66 -4.07
N ASP A 101 -4.18 4.43 -5.38
CA ASP A 101 -4.23 3.11 -6.01
C ASP A 101 -2.91 2.34 -5.99
N TRP A 102 -1.92 2.76 -5.19
CA TRP A 102 -0.64 2.08 -5.18
C TRP A 102 -0.72 0.72 -4.47
N LEU A 103 -0.49 -0.35 -5.21
CA LEU A 103 -0.62 -1.74 -4.74
C LEU A 103 0.67 -2.33 -4.14
N VAL A 104 1.67 -1.50 -3.80
CA VAL A 104 2.89 -2.01 -3.15
C VAL A 104 2.56 -2.31 -1.69
N CYS A 105 2.75 -3.57 -1.31
CA CYS A 105 2.34 -4.11 -0.01
C CYS A 105 3.48 -4.87 0.69
N LYS A 106 3.26 -5.20 1.96
CA LYS A 106 3.98 -6.19 2.75
C LYS A 106 3.02 -7.14 3.46
#